data_AF-A0A1J3EN85-F1
#
_entry.id   AF-A0A1J3EN85-F1
#
_cell.length_a   1.000
_cell.length_b   1.000
_cell.length_c   1.000
_cell.angle_alpha   90.00
_cell.angle_beta   90.00
_cell.angle_gamma   90.00
#
_symmetry.space_group_name_H-M   'P 1'
#
loop_
_entity.id
_entity.type
_entity.pdbx_description
1 polymer ?
#
loop_
_entity_poly.entity_id
_entity_poly.type
_entity_poly.pdbx_seq_one_letter_code
_entity_poly.pdbx_strand_id
1 'polypeptide(L)'
;LKQLDGVLLFFEKYRNEGFNSSLSIAQSIAHDMDVDPVFPSKRRIFRKKQFDETDSGEEVQSGENAFRVNYFLVVVDMAIASVKSRFE
;
A
#
# COMPACT_ATOMS: atom_id res chain seq x y z
N LEU A 1 -6.57 -13.95 26.07
CA LEU A 1 -7.29 -12.69 25.75
C LEU A 1 -6.37 -11.47 25.78
N LYS A 2 -5.65 -11.15 26.88
CA LYS A 2 -4.71 -9.99 26.92
C LYS A 2 -3.66 -9.93 25.80
N GLN A 3 -3.19 -11.08 25.31
CA GLN A 3 -2.25 -11.14 24.18
C GLN A 3 -2.90 -10.77 22.84
N LEU A 4 -4.19 -11.06 22.64
CA LEU A 4 -4.93 -10.68 21.44
C LEU A 4 -5.10 -9.16 21.35
N ASP A 5 -5.41 -8.52 22.48
CA ASP A 5 -5.53 -7.06 22.56
C ASP A 5 -4.20 -6.37 22.15
N GLY A 6 -3.07 -6.95 22.57
CA GLY A 6 -1.75 -6.47 22.17
C GLY A 6 -1.47 -6.60 20.67
N VAL A 7 -1.89 -7.72 20.05
CA VAL A 7 -1.74 -7.94 18.61
C VAL A 7 -2.63 -6.99 17.80
N LEU A 8 -3.87 -6.77 18.25
CA LEU A 8 -4.78 -5.79 17.64
C LEU A 8 -4.21 -4.38 17.70
N LEU A 9 -3.75 -3.96 18.88
CA LEU A 9 -3.13 -2.64 19.07
C LEU A 9 -1.88 -2.47 18.20
N PHE A 10 -1.09 -3.54 18.02
CA PHE A 10 0.06 -3.53 17.12
C PHE A 10 -0.36 -3.24 15.69
N PHE A 11 -1.33 -3.99 15.14
CA PHE A 11 -1.78 -3.78 13.76
C PHE A 11 -2.43 -2.41 13.54
N GLU A 12 -3.18 -1.89 14.51
CA GLU A 12 -3.76 -0.54 14.43
C GLU A 12 -2.69 0.55 14.37
N LYS A 13 -1.64 0.44 15.19
CA LYS A 13 -0.48 1.36 15.10
C LYS A 13 0.28 1.19 13.79
N TYR A 14 0.54 -0.05 13.40
CA TYR A 14 1.26 -0.39 12.18
C TYR A 14 0.54 0.11 10.92
N ARG A 15 -0.79 0.11 10.91
CA ARG A 15 -1.58 0.67 9.81
C ARG A 15 -1.26 2.14 9.55
N ASN A 16 -1.06 2.92 10.61
CA ASN A 16 -0.85 4.37 10.52
C ASN A 16 0.62 4.74 10.29
N GLU A 17 1.53 4.08 11.00
CA GLU A 17 2.95 4.45 11.05
C GLU A 17 3.87 3.47 10.29
N GLY A 18 3.41 2.23 10.08
CA GLY A 18 4.23 1.12 9.60
C GLY A 18 4.57 1.17 8.12
N PHE A 19 3.90 2.02 7.32
CA PHE A 19 4.18 2.10 5.89
C PHE A 19 5.60 2.62 5.62
N ASN A 20 5.98 3.74 6.25
CA ASN A 20 7.29 4.36 6.04
C ASN A 20 8.43 3.48 6.55
N SER A 21 8.24 2.81 7.69
CA SER A 21 9.23 1.88 8.22
C SER A 21 9.41 0.67 7.30
N SER A 22 8.31 0.09 6.81
CA SER A 22 8.35 -1.01 5.84
C SER A 22 9.04 -0.60 4.54
N LEU A 23 8.75 0.61 4.06
CA LEU A 23 9.34 1.15 2.85
C LEU A 23 10.86 1.32 3.01
N SER A 24 11.34 1.86 4.13
CA SER A 24 12.78 1.98 4.40
C SER A 24 13.47 0.62 4.47
N ILE A 25 12.84 -0.38 5.09
CA ILE A 25 13.37 -1.75 5.14
C ILE A 25 13.44 -2.35 3.73
N ALA A 26 12.39 -2.19 2.93
CA ALA A 26 12.37 -2.67 1.54
C ALA A 26 13.44 -2.00 0.68
N GLN A 27 13.67 -0.69 0.86
CA GLN A 27 14.76 0.04 0.20
C GLN A 27 16.13 -0.50 0.58
N SER A 28 16.36 -0.77 1.86
CA SER A 28 17.61 -1.39 2.34
C SER A 28 17.84 -2.75 1.66
N ILE A 29 16.81 -3.60 1.62
CA ILE A 29 16.90 -4.93 1.00
C ILE A 29 17.19 -4.81 -0.50
N ALA A 30 16.54 -3.89 -1.20
CA ALA A 30 16.78 -3.66 -2.62
C ALA A 30 18.23 -3.20 -2.89
N HIS A 31 18.77 -2.30 -2.07
CA HIS A 31 20.17 -1.91 -2.15
C HIS A 31 21.13 -3.08 -1.89
N ASP A 32 20.84 -3.90 -0.89
CA ASP A 32 21.64 -5.10 -0.59
C ASP A 32 21.62 -6.11 -1.75
N MET A 33 20.55 -6.10 -2.55
CA MET A 33 20.37 -6.93 -3.74
C MET A 33 20.87 -6.27 -5.05
N ASP A 34 21.47 -5.08 -4.99
CA ASP A 34 21.87 -4.28 -6.15
C ASP A 34 20.71 -3.99 -7.12
N VAL A 35 19.51 -3.79 -6.56
CA VAL A 35 18.28 -3.44 -7.27
C VAL A 35 17.91 -1.99 -6.95
N ASP A 36 17.54 -1.23 -7.97
CA ASP A 36 17.07 0.15 -7.80
C ASP A 36 15.73 0.18 -7.05
N PRO A 37 15.64 0.82 -5.86
CA PRO A 37 14.44 0.78 -5.02
C PRO A 37 13.37 1.79 -5.46
N VAL A 38 12.96 1.73 -6.72
CA VAL A 38 12.01 2.65 -7.32
C VAL A 38 10.72 1.92 -7.71
N PHE A 39 9.57 2.53 -7.42
CA PHE A 39 8.30 1.99 -7.87
C PHE A 39 8.21 2.04 -9.40
N PRO A 40 7.84 0.93 -10.07
CA PRO A 40 7.75 0.90 -11.52
C PRO A 40 6.67 1.88 -11.98
N SER A 41 7.01 2.73 -12.95
CA SER A 41 6.05 3.63 -13.57
C SER A 41 5.11 2.82 -14.47
N LYS A 42 3.79 2.95 -14.25
CA LYS A 42 2.81 2.37 -15.17
C LYS A 42 2.95 3.05 -16.52
N ARG A 43 3.00 2.27 -17.60
CA ARG A 43 2.97 2.81 -18.96
C ARG A 43 1.66 3.55 -19.17
N ARG A 44 1.74 4.87 -19.41
CA ARG A 44 0.57 5.67 -19.76
C ARG A 44 0.13 5.31 -21.18
N ILE A 45 -1.11 4.84 -21.31
CA ILE A 45 -1.73 4.55 -22.61
C ILE A 45 -2.31 5.87 -23.13
N PHE A 46 -1.85 6.31 -24.28
CA PHE A 46 -2.44 7.44 -24.99
C PHE A 46 -3.40 6.92 -26.05
N ARG A 47 -4.65 7.36 -26.00
CA ARG A 47 -5.61 7.16 -27.09
C ARG A 47 -6.07 8.50 -27.65
N LYS A 48 -6.48 8.50 -28.91
CA LYS A 48 -7.04 9.69 -29.54
C LYS A 48 -8.37 10.04 -28.87
N LYS A 49 -8.43 11.23 -28.28
CA LYS A 49 -9.61 11.82 -27.65
C LYS A 49 -10.64 12.22 -28.72
N GLN A 50 -11.92 11.93 -28.50
CA GLN A 50 -13.00 12.39 -29.38
C GLN A 50 -13.41 13.83 -29.04
N PHE A 51 -14.04 14.53 -29.99
CA PHE A 51 -14.36 15.97 -29.90
C PHE A 51 -15.14 16.36 -28.64
N ASP A 52 -16.04 15.49 -28.17
CA ASP A 52 -16.88 15.72 -26.99
C ASP A 52 -16.46 14.90 -25.75
N GLU A 53 -15.31 14.24 -25.79
CA GLU A 53 -14.88 13.43 -24.66
C GLU A 53 -14.39 14.34 -23.51
N THR A 54 -14.93 14.19 -22.31
CA THR A 54 -14.37 14.81 -21.12
C THR A 54 -13.12 14.06 -20.69
N ASP A 55 -12.13 14.77 -20.14
CA ASP A 55 -10.94 14.11 -19.64
C ASP A 55 -11.35 13.22 -18.46
N SER A 56 -11.34 11.90 -18.65
CA SER A 56 -11.45 10.96 -17.55
C SER A 56 -10.13 11.05 -16.80
N GLY A 57 -10.02 12.05 -15.91
CA GLY A 57 -8.86 12.32 -15.09
C GLY A 57 -8.58 11.15 -14.16
N GLU A 58 -8.04 10.06 -14.71
CA GLU A 58 -7.35 9.04 -13.94
C GLU A 58 -6.22 9.79 -13.24
N GLU A 59 -6.45 10.15 -11.98
CA GLU A 59 -5.46 10.82 -11.16
C GLU A 59 -4.19 9.98 -11.22
N VAL A 60 -3.11 10.59 -11.72
CA VAL A 60 -1.79 9.95 -11.75
C VAL A 60 -1.31 9.90 -10.30
N GLN A 61 -1.78 8.90 -9.56
CA GLN A 61 -1.26 8.61 -8.24
C GLN A 61 0.18 8.11 -8.39
N SER A 62 1.09 8.63 -7.57
CA SER A 62 2.44 8.08 -7.47
C SER A 62 2.36 6.57 -7.19
N GLY A 63 3.28 5.78 -7.76
CA GLY A 63 3.34 4.33 -7.55
C GLY A 63 3.37 3.95 -6.07
N GLU A 64 4.02 4.79 -5.25
CA GLU A 64 4.06 4.63 -3.79
C GLU A 64 2.68 4.78 -3.14
N ASN A 65 1.94 5.85 -3.47
CA ASN A 65 0.59 6.08 -2.93
C ASN A 65 -0.38 4.99 -3.40
N ALA A 66 -0.28 4.60 -4.66
CA ALA A 66 -1.08 3.51 -5.21
C ALA A 66 -0.80 2.19 -4.48
N PHE A 67 0.46 1.88 -4.17
CA PHE A 67 0.83 0.69 -3.40
C PHE A 67 0.35 0.79 -1.94
N ARG A 68 0.49 1.96 -1.31
CA ARG A 68 0.02 2.21 0.06
C ARG A 68 -1.48 1.93 0.19
N VAL A 69 -2.28 2.52 -0.69
CA VAL A 69 -3.75 2.45 -0.59
C VAL A 69 -4.28 1.10 -1.06
N ASN A 70 -3.84 0.62 -2.22
CA ASN A 70 -4.44 -0.56 -2.84
C ASN A 70 -3.88 -1.89 -2.30
N TYR A 71 -2.73 -1.86 -1.63
CA TYR A 71 -2.09 -3.09 -1.14
C TYR A 71 -1.82 -3.01 0.36
N PHE A 72 -0.97 -2.10 0.82
CA PHE A 72 -0.52 -2.09 2.22
C PHE A 72 -1.70 -1.96 3.21
N LEU A 73 -2.55 -0.95 3.03
CA LEU A 73 -3.71 -0.75 3.91
C LEU A 73 -4.68 -1.93 3.84
N VAL A 74 -4.93 -2.48 2.65
CA VAL A 74 -5.84 -3.62 2.45
C VAL A 74 -5.35 -4.85 3.21
N VAL A 75 -4.06 -5.17 3.15
CA VAL A 75 -3.48 -6.33 3.83
C VAL A 75 -3.54 -6.17 5.35
N VAL A 76 -3.22 -4.97 5.87
CA VAL A 76 -3.27 -4.71 7.32
C VAL A 76 -4.71 -4.73 7.83
N ASP A 77 -5.65 -4.13 7.10
CA ASP A 77 -7.07 -4.13 7.45
C ASP A 77 -7.65 -5.55 7.44
N MET A 78 -7.24 -6.37 6.47
CA MET A 78 -7.60 -7.78 6.42
C MET A 78 -7.04 -8.57 7.60
N ALA A 79 -5.81 -8.29 8.04
CA ALA A 79 -5.23 -8.92 9.23
C ALA A 79 -6.02 -8.55 10.49
N ILE A 80 -6.35 -7.27 10.68
CA ILE A 80 -7.18 -6.78 11.80
C ILE A 80 -8.54 -7.49 11.79
N ALA A 81 -9.23 -7.50 10.64
CA ALA A 81 -10.54 -8.14 10.50
C ALA A 81 -10.46 -9.65 10.76
N SER A 82 -9.41 -10.32 10.29
CA SER A 82 -9.21 -11.75 10.49
C SER A 82 -8.99 -12.11 11.96
N VAL A 83 -8.21 -11.29 12.70
CA VAL A 83 -8.00 -11.50 14.14
C VAL A 83 -9.31 -11.29 14.90
N LYS A 84 -10.07 -10.23 14.61
CA LYS A 84 -11.38 -9.99 15.25
C LYS A 84 -12.34 -11.15 14.96
N SER A 85 -12.53 -11.50 13.69
CA SER A 85 -13.47 -12.54 13.28
C SER A 85 -13.17 -13.95 13.83
N ARG A 86 -11.93 -14.25 14.18
CA ARG A 86 -11.55 -15.58 14.69
C ARG A 86 -11.68 -15.73 16.21
N PHE A 87 -11.58 -14.63 16.94
CA PHE A 87 -11.42 -14.63 18.39
C PHE A 87 -12.45 -13.79 19.15
N GLU A 88 -13.30 -13.03 18.45
CA GLU A 88 -14.63 -12.62 18.92
C GLU A 88 -15.64 -13.76 18.71
#